data_AF-A0A920G6G1-F1
#
_entry.id   AF-A0A920G6G1-F1
#
_cell.length_a   1.000
_cell.length_b   1.000
_cell.length_c   1.000
_cell.angle_alpha   90.00
_cell.angle_beta   90.00
_cell.angle_gamma   90.00
#
_symmetry.space_group_name_H-M   'P 1'
#
loop_
_entity.id
_entity.type
_entity.pdbx_description
1 polymer ?
#
loop_
_entity_poly.entity_id
_entity_poly.type
_entity_poly.pdbx_seq_one_letter_code
_entity_poly.pdbx_strand_id
1 'polypeptide(L)'
;MTRLLDRARRQSLAWLVFFVIVVDLIGFGIVIPILPFLSPQLGGGTDDIAFILATYSVAAAIVAPVWGRLSDRFGRRPILSFCLLGGAISHFVLAFADVLWMVYLSRAVAGMMAGGVPVATALIADASTPDQRSRAMGLIGRAFGIGLILGPVIGGVLARSENDFALPCLVAGRYPPSRV
;
A
#
# COMPACT_ATOMS: atom_id res chain seq x y z
N MET A 1 5.51 -3.80 36.94
CA MET A 1 4.64 -2.95 36.10
C MET A 1 5.38 -2.42 34.86
N THR A 2 6.59 -1.87 35.00
CA THR A 2 7.43 -1.34 33.89
C THR A 2 7.72 -2.33 32.76
N ARG A 3 8.09 -3.59 33.05
CA ARG A 3 8.34 -4.62 32.00
C ARG A 3 7.12 -4.99 31.14
N LEU A 4 5.90 -4.82 31.66
CA LEU A 4 4.67 -5.11 30.91
C LEU A 4 4.37 -4.01 29.89
N LEU A 5 4.59 -2.75 30.28
CA LEU A 5 4.41 -1.59 29.40
C LEU A 5 5.43 -1.60 28.25
N ASP A 6 6.68 -1.99 28.52
CA ASP A 6 7.70 -2.14 27.48
C ASP A 6 7.36 -3.24 26.46
N ARG A 7 6.84 -4.37 26.94
CA ARG A 7 6.42 -5.48 26.06
C ARG A 7 5.23 -5.08 25.18
N ALA A 8 4.21 -4.44 25.76
CA ALA A 8 3.03 -3.97 25.03
C ALA A 8 3.41 -2.91 23.99
N ARG A 9 4.29 -1.96 24.34
CA ARG A 9 4.80 -0.94 23.42
C ARG A 9 5.54 -1.56 22.24
N ARG A 10 6.43 -2.52 22.50
CA ARG A 10 7.19 -3.21 21.45
C ARG A 10 6.30 -4.02 20.50
N GLN A 11 5.29 -4.70 21.05
CA GLN A 11 4.28 -5.39 20.24
C GLN A 11 3.48 -4.41 19.37
N SER A 12 3.08 -3.26 19.92
CA SER A 12 2.38 -2.23 19.15
C SER A 12 3.21 -1.70 17.98
N LEU A 13 4.52 -1.49 18.16
CA LEU A 13 5.43 -1.05 17.08
C LEU A 13 5.58 -2.13 16.00
N ALA A 14 5.71 -3.39 16.41
CA ALA A 14 5.79 -4.52 15.49
C ALA A 14 4.53 -4.62 14.62
N TRP A 15 3.34 -4.48 15.22
CA TRP A 15 2.07 -4.47 14.49
C TRP A 15 1.94 -3.27 13.55
N LEU A 16 2.35 -2.07 13.99
CA LEU A 16 2.33 -0.89 13.12
C LEU A 16 3.17 -1.11 11.86
N VAL A 17 4.41 -1.58 12.01
CA VAL A 17 5.30 -1.88 10.87
C VAL A 17 4.71 -2.96 9.98
N PHE A 18 4.16 -4.02 10.58
CA PHE A 18 3.49 -5.08 9.85
C PHE A 18 2.35 -4.54 8.98
N PHE A 19 1.45 -3.72 9.54
CA PHE A 19 0.33 -3.15 8.80
C PHE A 19 0.76 -2.15 7.73
N VAL A 20 1.75 -1.30 8.01
CA VAL A 20 2.32 -0.37 7.01
C VAL A 20 2.76 -1.14 5.77
N ILE A 21 3.54 -2.21 5.96
CA ILE A 21 4.08 -3.00 4.85
C ILE A 21 2.98 -3.80 4.14
N VAL A 22 2.09 -4.46 4.90
CA VAL A 22 1.02 -5.28 4.32
C VAL A 22 0.05 -4.43 3.49
N VAL A 23 -0.42 -3.30 4.03
CA VAL A 23 -1.38 -2.44 3.31
C VAL A 23 -0.76 -1.89 2.03
N ASP A 24 0.48 -1.41 2.10
CA ASP A 24 1.22 -0.89 0.94
C ASP A 24 1.36 -1.95 -0.15
N LEU A 25 1.80 -3.16 0.21
CA LEU A 25 2.01 -4.23 -0.76
C LEU A 25 0.72 -4.85 -1.30
N ILE A 26 -0.34 -4.91 -0.50
CA ILE A 26 -1.66 -5.31 -1.00
C ILE A 26 -2.12 -4.29 -2.03
N GLY A 27 -2.08 -3.01 -1.70
CA GLY A 27 -2.52 -1.96 -2.61
C GLY A 27 -1.69 -1.88 -3.88
N PHE A 28 -0.37 -2.04 -3.78
CA PHE A 28 0.53 -2.16 -4.93
C PHE A 28 0.23 -3.42 -5.75
N GLY A 29 0.04 -4.57 -5.10
CA GLY A 29 -0.24 -5.84 -5.75
C GLY A 29 -1.62 -5.90 -6.42
N ILE A 30 -2.61 -5.17 -5.92
CA ILE A 30 -3.95 -5.03 -6.53
C ILE A 30 -3.87 -4.26 -7.85
N VAL A 31 -3.04 -3.22 -7.89
CA VAL A 31 -2.91 -2.33 -9.06
C VAL A 31 -2.38 -3.09 -10.28
N ILE A 32 -1.34 -3.92 -10.11
CA ILE A 32 -0.64 -4.59 -11.22
C ILE A 32 -1.59 -5.35 -12.18
N PRO A 33 -2.44 -6.28 -11.70
CA PRO A 33 -3.37 -7.00 -12.57
C PRO A 33 -4.54 -6.16 -13.08
N ILE A 34 -4.88 -5.04 -12.42
CA ILE A 34 -5.99 -4.17 -12.80
C ILE A 34 -5.59 -3.18 -13.90
N LEU A 35 -4.36 -2.68 -13.89
CA LEU A 35 -3.91 -1.63 -14.83
C LEU A 35 -4.13 -1.93 -16.31
N PRO A 36 -3.91 -3.18 -16.81
CA PRO A 36 -4.16 -3.49 -18.22
C PRO A 36 -5.61 -3.30 -18.66
N PHE A 37 -6.57 -3.42 -17.74
CA PHE A 37 -8.00 -3.23 -18.00
C PHE A 37 -8.41 -1.78 -17.72
N LEU A 38 -7.92 -1.20 -16.62
CA LEU A 38 -8.28 0.15 -16.18
C LEU A 38 -7.68 1.24 -17.07
N SER A 39 -6.41 1.13 -17.47
CA SER A 39 -5.72 2.20 -18.21
C SER A 39 -6.40 2.53 -19.55
N PRO A 40 -6.75 1.55 -20.42
CA PRO A 40 -7.45 1.84 -21.67
C PRO A 40 -8.86 2.43 -21.47
N GLN A 41 -9.60 1.97 -20.45
CA GLN A 41 -10.93 2.48 -20.13
C GLN A 41 -10.90 3.97 -19.73
N LEU A 42 -9.79 4.42 -19.16
CA LEU A 42 -9.56 5.82 -18.77
C LEU A 42 -8.87 6.66 -19.86
N GLY A 43 -8.72 6.13 -21.07
CA GLY A 43 -8.08 6.81 -22.20
C GLY A 43 -6.55 6.77 -22.20
N GLY A 44 -5.94 5.89 -21.39
CA GLY A 44 -4.50 5.66 -21.37
C GLY A 44 -4.01 4.82 -22.54
N GLY A 45 -2.83 5.15 -23.05
CA GLY A 45 -2.13 4.42 -24.10
C GLY A 45 -1.31 3.23 -23.59
N THR A 46 -0.57 2.61 -24.50
CA THR A 46 0.22 1.39 -24.23
C THR A 46 1.32 1.61 -23.19
N ASP A 47 1.91 2.80 -23.15
CA ASP A 47 3.04 3.13 -22.27
C ASP A 47 2.61 3.57 -20.86
N ASP A 48 1.32 3.93 -20.69
CA ASP A 48 0.81 4.47 -19.42
C ASP A 48 0.94 3.47 -18.27
N ILE A 49 0.79 2.17 -18.54
CA ILE A 49 0.99 1.14 -17.51
C ILE A 49 2.41 1.22 -16.93
N ALA A 50 3.42 1.37 -17.79
CA ALA A 50 4.81 1.48 -17.37
C ALA A 50 5.06 2.79 -16.59
N PHE A 51 4.52 3.90 -17.08
CA PHE A 51 4.67 5.21 -16.44
C PHE A 51 3.93 5.30 -15.10
N ILE A 52 2.78 4.63 -14.96
CA ILE A 52 2.06 4.53 -13.69
C ILE A 52 2.90 3.77 -12.64
N LEU A 53 3.50 2.63 -13.02
CA LEU A 53 4.40 1.87 -12.14
C LEU A 53 5.67 2.64 -11.80
N ALA A 54 6.22 3.37 -12.79
CA ALA A 54 7.38 4.23 -12.59
C ALA A 54 7.07 5.38 -11.63
N THR A 55 5.89 6.00 -11.73
CA THR A 55 5.46 7.11 -10.86
C THR A 55 5.49 6.71 -9.39
N TYR A 56 4.96 5.53 -9.07
CA TYR A 56 5.05 4.96 -7.72
C TYR A 56 6.51 4.81 -7.25
N SER A 57 7.34 4.18 -8.08
CA SER A 57 8.72 3.84 -7.73
C SER A 57 9.61 5.08 -7.56
N VAL A 58 9.45 6.06 -8.45
CA VAL A 58 10.17 7.35 -8.42
C VAL A 58 9.76 8.15 -7.18
N ALA A 59 8.46 8.25 -6.91
CA ALA A 59 7.97 8.95 -5.72
C ALA A 59 8.51 8.30 -4.43
N ALA A 60 8.52 6.96 -4.35
CA ALA A 60 9.10 6.24 -3.22
C ALA A 60 10.59 6.51 -3.06
N ALA A 61 11.36 6.45 -4.14
CA ALA A 61 12.80 6.68 -4.11
C ALA A 61 13.16 8.11 -3.68
N ILE A 62 12.44 9.12 -4.18
CA ILE A 62 12.69 10.53 -3.86
C ILE A 62 12.33 10.83 -2.40
N VAL A 63 11.20 10.30 -1.91
CA VAL A 63 10.69 10.67 -0.58
C VAL A 63 11.24 9.78 0.54
N ALA A 64 11.76 8.59 0.25
CA ALA A 64 12.40 7.72 1.25
C ALA A 64 13.44 8.43 2.17
N PRO A 65 14.43 9.19 1.66
CA PRO A 65 15.37 9.91 2.51
C PRO A 65 14.72 11.06 3.30
N VAL A 66 13.60 11.61 2.82
CA VAL A 66 12.82 12.63 3.53
C VAL A 66 12.15 12.00 4.74
N TRP A 67 11.47 10.86 4.58
CA TRP A 67 10.86 10.14 5.69
C TRP A 67 11.88 9.65 6.70
N GLY A 68 13.05 9.21 6.26
CA GLY A 68 14.17 8.87 7.14
C GLY A 68 14.48 10.00 8.11
N ARG A 69 14.85 11.17 7.57
CA ARG A 69 15.19 12.36 8.36
C ARG A 69 14.03 12.84 9.25
N LEU A 70 12.80 12.81 8.72
CA LEU A 70 11.63 13.24 9.47
C LEU A 70 11.32 12.27 10.62
N SER A 71 11.51 10.98 10.42
CA SER A 71 11.32 9.94 11.43
C SER A 71 12.34 10.02 12.56
N ASP A 72 13.58 10.42 12.24
CA ASP A 72 14.62 10.59 13.25
C ASP A 72 14.36 11.85 14.09
N ARG A 73 13.77 12.90 13.51
CA ARG A 73 13.45 14.16 14.21
C ARG A 73 12.16 14.10 15.03
N PHE A 74 11.08 13.56 14.46
CA PHE A 74 9.74 13.57 15.07
C PHE A 74 9.37 12.22 15.72
N GLY A 75 10.23 11.22 15.59
CA GLY A 75 10.00 9.85 16.03
C GLY A 75 9.40 8.97 14.94
N ARG A 76 9.83 7.70 14.92
CA ARG A 76 9.44 6.75 13.86
C ARG A 76 7.95 6.38 13.89
N ARG A 77 7.34 6.23 15.08
CA ARG A 77 5.93 5.82 15.24
C ARG A 77 4.92 6.79 14.59
N PRO A 78 4.94 8.11 14.87
CA PRO A 78 3.98 9.03 14.25
C PRO A 78 4.16 9.11 12.73
N ILE A 79 5.40 9.10 12.23
CA ILE A 79 5.67 9.11 10.80
C ILE A 79 5.12 7.86 10.10
N LEU A 80 5.35 6.66 10.66
CA LEU A 80 4.81 5.44 10.08
C LEU A 80 3.28 5.38 10.12
N SER A 81 2.65 5.94 11.16
CA SER A 81 1.20 6.04 11.24
C SER A 81 0.65 6.99 10.16
N PHE A 82 1.36 8.09 9.90
CA PHE A 82 1.04 9.01 8.80
C PHE A 82 1.19 8.31 7.43
N CYS A 83 2.28 7.57 7.20
CA CYS A 83 2.45 6.78 5.97
C CYS A 83 1.31 5.78 5.77
N LEU A 84 0.90 5.08 6.83
CA LEU A 84 -0.22 4.14 6.76
C LEU A 84 -1.53 4.83 6.36
N LEU A 85 -1.86 5.96 6.99
CA LEU A 85 -3.07 6.72 6.68
C LEU A 85 -3.03 7.31 5.27
N GLY A 86 -1.91 7.92 4.88
CA GLY A 86 -1.72 8.45 3.53
C GLY A 86 -1.80 7.35 2.47
N GLY A 87 -1.25 6.17 2.74
CA GLY A 87 -1.34 5.00 1.87
C GLY A 87 -2.78 4.56 1.69
N ALA A 88 -3.52 4.39 2.80
CA ALA A 88 -4.94 4.05 2.75
C ALA A 88 -5.77 5.08 1.97
N ILE A 89 -5.55 6.37 2.19
CA ILE A 89 -6.21 7.45 1.45
C ILE A 89 -5.86 7.37 -0.03
N SER A 90 -4.60 7.11 -0.38
CA SER A 90 -4.20 6.97 -1.79
C SER A 90 -4.95 5.83 -2.48
N HIS A 91 -5.12 4.68 -1.82
CA HIS A 91 -5.88 3.56 -2.38
C HIS A 91 -7.37 3.88 -2.47
N PHE A 92 -7.91 4.67 -1.53
CA PHE A 92 -9.26 5.19 -1.64
C PHE A 92 -9.41 6.08 -2.89
N VAL A 93 -8.47 6.99 -3.15
CA VAL A 93 -8.48 7.81 -4.38
C VAL A 93 -8.42 6.94 -5.64
N LEU A 94 -7.67 5.84 -5.64
CA LEU A 94 -7.65 4.90 -6.77
C LEU A 94 -9.02 4.25 -7.01
N ALA A 95 -9.74 3.91 -5.95
CA ALA A 95 -11.03 3.23 -6.03
C ALA A 95 -12.12 4.09 -6.70
N PHE A 96 -11.96 5.41 -6.73
CA PHE A 96 -12.86 6.37 -7.38
C PHE A 96 -12.21 7.03 -8.60
N ALA A 97 -11.18 6.41 -9.20
CA ALA A 97 -10.48 6.99 -10.33
C ALA A 97 -11.30 6.86 -11.62
N ASP A 98 -11.97 7.95 -12.02
CA ASP A 98 -12.76 8.02 -13.26
C ASP A 98 -11.97 8.58 -14.45
N VAL A 99 -10.73 9.03 -14.22
CA VAL A 99 -9.85 9.63 -15.23
C VAL A 99 -8.40 9.28 -14.94
N LEU A 100 -7.59 9.14 -16.00
CA LEU A 100 -6.23 8.61 -15.92
C LEU A 100 -5.32 9.36 -14.93
N TRP A 101 -5.42 10.70 -14.85
CA TRP A 101 -4.59 11.49 -13.94
C TRP A 101 -4.84 11.16 -12.46
N MET A 102 -6.05 10.70 -12.08
CA MET A 102 -6.34 10.27 -10.71
C MET A 102 -5.58 9.00 -10.34
N VAL A 103 -5.38 8.10 -11.30
CA VAL A 103 -4.54 6.91 -11.14
C VAL A 103 -3.09 7.34 -10.89
N TYR A 104 -2.55 8.23 -11.71
CA TYR A 104 -1.21 8.78 -11.51
C TYR A 104 -1.05 9.46 -10.14
N LEU A 105 -2.01 10.30 -9.75
CA LEU A 105 -1.99 10.99 -8.45
C LEU A 105 -1.99 9.98 -7.30
N SER A 106 -2.91 9.01 -7.33
CA SER A 106 -2.97 7.95 -6.32
C SER A 106 -1.64 7.19 -6.23
N ARG A 107 -0.99 6.94 -7.37
CA ARG A 107 0.28 6.19 -7.43
C ARG A 107 1.46 7.00 -6.95
N ALA A 108 1.50 8.29 -7.26
CA ALA A 108 2.47 9.21 -6.69
C ALA A 108 2.32 9.25 -5.15
N VAL A 109 1.11 9.46 -4.64
CA VAL A 109 0.86 9.53 -3.19
C VAL A 109 1.22 8.22 -2.50
N ALA A 110 0.79 7.07 -3.03
CA ALA A 110 1.19 5.79 -2.47
C ALA A 110 2.69 5.57 -2.49
N GLY A 111 3.37 5.90 -3.59
CA GLY A 111 4.82 5.82 -3.69
C GLY A 111 5.49 6.67 -2.62
N MET A 112 5.05 7.92 -2.45
CA MET A 112 5.55 8.77 -1.37
C MET A 112 5.38 8.09 -0.01
N MET A 113 4.25 7.47 0.29
CA MET A 113 4.02 6.79 1.58
C MET A 113 4.83 5.49 1.71
N ALA A 114 5.00 4.74 0.63
CA ALA A 114 5.85 3.55 0.54
C ALA A 114 7.33 3.84 0.82
N GLY A 115 7.78 5.08 0.56
CA GLY A 115 9.08 5.58 1.00
C GLY A 115 9.29 5.50 2.52
N GLY A 116 8.25 5.26 3.32
CA GLY A 116 8.34 5.00 4.76
C GLY A 116 8.75 3.55 5.12
N VAL A 117 8.77 2.60 4.18
CA VAL A 117 9.12 1.20 4.45
C VAL A 117 10.55 1.05 5.03
N PRO A 118 11.59 1.75 4.54
CA PRO A 118 12.91 1.76 5.18
C PRO A 118 12.92 2.29 6.63
N VAL A 119 12.03 3.23 6.95
CA VAL A 119 11.84 3.71 8.34
C VAL A 119 11.23 2.59 9.19
N ALA A 120 10.31 1.83 8.63
CA ALA A 120 9.65 0.70 9.29
C ALA A 120 10.65 -0.44 9.60
N THR A 121 11.52 -0.76 8.63
CA THR A 121 12.57 -1.77 8.82
C THR A 121 13.58 -1.33 9.87
N ALA A 122 14.02 -0.06 9.83
CA ALA A 122 14.91 0.52 10.83
C ALA A 122 14.29 0.51 12.24
N LEU A 123 13.01 0.90 12.39
CA LEU A 123 12.31 0.88 13.68
C LEU A 123 12.33 -0.52 14.33
N ILE A 124 12.06 -1.57 13.56
CA ILE A 124 12.11 -2.93 14.09
C ILE A 124 13.55 -3.35 14.40
N ALA A 125 14.51 -3.01 13.54
CA ALA A 125 15.92 -3.34 13.76
C ALA A 125 16.49 -2.69 15.02
N ASP A 126 16.10 -1.45 15.30
CA ASP A 126 16.50 -0.66 16.47
C ASP A 126 15.81 -1.13 17.75
N ALA A 127 14.53 -1.51 17.67
CA ALA A 127 13.79 -2.06 18.81
C ALA A 127 14.20 -3.50 19.17
N SER A 128 15.01 -4.16 18.33
CA SER A 128 15.40 -5.56 18.47
C SER A 128 16.72 -5.74 19.20
N THR A 129 16.75 -6.68 20.15
CA THR A 129 18.01 -7.15 20.75
C THR A 129 18.74 -8.05 19.74
N PRO A 130 20.08 -8.23 19.84
CA PRO A 130 20.85 -9.02 18.88
C PRO A 130 20.32 -10.44 18.66
N ASP A 131 19.88 -11.09 19.73
CA ASP A 131 19.27 -12.44 19.74
C ASP A 131 17.88 -12.50 19.07
N GLN A 132 17.15 -11.37 19.05
CA GLN A 132 15.79 -11.30 18.52
C GLN A 132 15.72 -10.67 17.12
N ARG A 133 16.83 -10.09 16.64
CA ARG A 133 16.88 -9.35 15.38
C ARG A 133 16.46 -10.22 14.18
N SER A 134 16.89 -11.49 14.14
CA SER A 134 16.47 -12.44 13.11
C SER A 134 14.95 -12.65 13.08
N ARG A 135 14.35 -12.91 14.25
CA ARG A 135 12.90 -13.07 14.41
C ARG A 135 12.15 -11.80 14.02
N ALA A 136 12.70 -10.64 14.36
CA ALA A 136 12.09 -9.35 14.09
C ALA A 136 12.13 -9.00 12.59
N MET A 137 13.25 -9.25 11.91
CA MET A 137 13.32 -9.17 10.44
C MET A 137 12.41 -10.21 9.77
N GLY A 138 12.22 -11.37 10.40
CA GLY A 138 11.24 -12.36 9.97
C GLY A 138 9.79 -11.83 9.94
N LEU A 139 9.43 -10.88 10.82
CA LEU A 139 8.11 -10.23 10.78
C LEU A 139 7.94 -9.40 9.50
N ILE A 140 8.99 -8.69 9.09
CA ILE A 140 9.01 -7.91 7.85
C ILE A 140 8.84 -8.85 6.66
N GLY A 141 9.61 -9.95 6.62
CA GLY A 141 9.46 -10.96 5.56
C GLY A 141 8.05 -11.56 5.48
N ARG A 142 7.42 -11.81 6.64
CA ARG A 142 6.01 -12.26 6.69
C ARG A 142 5.05 -11.22 6.12
N ALA A 143 5.23 -9.95 6.47
CA ALA A 143 4.42 -8.85 5.94
C ALA A 143 4.54 -8.77 4.41
N PHE A 144 5.77 -8.86 3.89
CA PHE A 144 6.04 -8.89 2.45
C PHE A 144 5.36 -10.06 1.76
N GLY A 145 5.54 -11.29 2.27
CA GLY A 145 4.94 -12.48 1.70
C GLY A 145 3.42 -12.41 1.66
N ILE A 146 2.78 -11.95 2.74
CA ILE A 146 1.33 -11.80 2.80
C ILE A 146 0.85 -10.76 1.78
N GLY A 147 1.49 -9.60 1.71
CA GLY A 147 1.09 -8.54 0.80
C GLY A 147 1.24 -8.91 -0.67
N LEU A 148 2.37 -9.54 -1.03
CA LEU A 148 2.65 -9.99 -2.41
C LEU A 148 1.75 -11.14 -2.88
N ILE A 149 1.20 -11.93 -1.96
CA ILE A 149 0.23 -12.98 -2.30
C ILE A 149 -1.18 -12.39 -2.39
N LEU A 150 -1.62 -11.69 -1.34
CA LEU A 150 -3.00 -11.20 -1.25
C LEU A 150 -3.29 -10.11 -2.29
N GLY A 151 -2.34 -9.20 -2.54
CA GLY A 151 -2.53 -8.09 -3.46
C GLY A 151 -2.95 -8.54 -4.88
N PRO A 152 -2.11 -9.32 -5.59
CA PRO A 152 -2.43 -9.79 -6.94
C PRO A 152 -3.64 -10.74 -7.00
N VAL A 153 -3.87 -11.56 -5.96
CA VAL A 153 -5.06 -12.41 -5.88
C VAL A 153 -6.33 -11.57 -5.82
N ILE A 154 -6.37 -10.57 -4.93
CA ILE A 154 -7.50 -9.65 -4.82
C ILE A 154 -7.66 -8.85 -6.11
N GLY A 155 -6.57 -8.28 -6.63
CA GLY A 155 -6.60 -7.49 -7.87
C GLY A 155 -7.06 -8.29 -9.08
N GLY A 156 -6.61 -9.54 -9.21
CA GLY A 156 -7.01 -10.43 -10.30
C GLY A 156 -8.48 -10.85 -10.20
N VAL A 157 -9.00 -11.11 -9.00
CA VAL A 157 -10.43 -11.39 -8.78
C VAL A 157 -11.27 -10.17 -9.15
N LEU A 158 -10.85 -8.98 -8.72
CA LEU A 158 -11.54 -7.72 -9.03
C LEU A 158 -11.49 -7.40 -10.53
N ALA A 159 -10.36 -7.65 -11.21
CA ALA A 159 -10.19 -7.43 -12.64
C ALA A 159 -11.03 -8.39 -13.50
N ARG A 160 -11.31 -9.61 -13.03
CA ARG A 160 -12.14 -10.59 -13.75
C ARG A 160 -13.64 -10.31 -13.66
N SER A 161 -14.07 -9.45 -12.74
CA SER A 161 -15.49 -9.15 -12.52
C SER A 161 -16.05 -8.13 -13.53
N GLU A 162 -15.69 -8.25 -14.82
CA GLU A 162 -16.29 -7.43 -15.89
C GLU A 162 -17.75 -7.82 -16.21
N ASN A 163 -18.36 -8.76 -15.46
CA ASN A 163 -19.82 -8.96 -15.44
C ASN A 163 -20.51 -8.40 -14.19
N ASP A 164 -19.78 -7.79 -13.24
CA ASP A 164 -20.41 -7.27 -12.02
C ASP A 164 -19.52 -6.21 -11.33
N PHE A 165 -19.44 -5.01 -11.92
CA PHE A 165 -18.93 -3.81 -11.22
C PHE A 165 -19.96 -3.23 -10.22
N ALA A 166 -21.04 -3.97 -9.91
CA ALA A 166 -22.18 -3.49 -9.13
C ALA A 166 -22.36 -4.17 -7.76
N LEU A 167 -21.68 -5.29 -7.46
CA LEU A 167 -22.10 -6.21 -6.39
C LEU A 167 -21.44 -6.09 -4.98
N PRO A 168 -21.01 -4.90 -4.52
CA PRO A 168 -21.18 -4.61 -3.10
C PRO A 168 -22.10 -3.44 -2.78
N CYS A 169 -22.63 -2.74 -3.80
CA CYS A 169 -23.52 -1.59 -3.60
C CYS A 169 -24.95 -1.78 -4.17
N LEU A 170 -25.17 -2.71 -5.12
CA LEU A 170 -26.45 -2.92 -5.81
C LEU A 170 -27.18 -4.21 -5.42
N VAL A 171 -27.25 -4.49 -4.12
CA VAL A 171 -28.45 -5.14 -3.54
C VAL A 171 -29.69 -4.20 -3.60
N ALA A 172 -29.55 -2.97 -4.12
CA ALA A 172 -30.66 -2.05 -4.30
C ALA A 172 -30.73 -1.44 -5.71
N GLY A 173 -31.22 -2.22 -6.69
CA GLY A 173 -32.06 -1.66 -7.76
C GLY A 173 -31.41 -1.40 -9.12
N ARG A 174 -31.61 -2.38 -10.03
CA ARG A 174 -32.10 -2.19 -11.41
C ARG A 174 -31.27 -1.30 -12.37
N TYR A 175 -30.62 -1.89 -13.38
CA TYR A 175 -30.87 -1.57 -14.82
C TYR A 175 -30.21 -2.61 -15.79
N PRO A 176 -30.76 -2.84 -17.01
CA PRO A 176 -30.54 -4.01 -17.87
C PRO A 176 -29.57 -3.77 -19.05
N PRO A 177 -29.21 -4.81 -19.84
CA PRO A 177 -28.19 -4.70 -20.87
C PRO A 177 -28.73 -4.17 -22.21
N SER A 178 -28.01 -3.25 -22.85
CA SER A 178 -28.16 -2.96 -24.28
C SER A 178 -26.80 -2.82 -24.98
N ARG A 179 -26.52 -3.84 -25.81
CA ARG A 179 -25.75 -3.89 -27.07
C ARG A 179 -24.97 -2.63 -27.48
N VAL A 180 -23.68 -2.78 -27.79
CA VAL A 180 -23.09 -2.95 -29.14
C VAL A 180 -21.84 -3.80 -29.01
#